data_AF-A0A945E5Y0-F1
#
_entry.id   AF-A0A945E5Y0-F1
#
_cell.length_a   1.000
_cell.length_b   1.000
_cell.length_c   1.000
_cell.angle_alpha   90.00
_cell.angle_beta   90.00
_cell.angle_gamma   90.00
#
_symmetry.space_group_name_H-M   'P 1'
#
loop_
_entity.id
_entity.type
_entity.pdbx_description
1 polymer ?
#
loop_
_entity_poly.entity_id
_entity_poly.type
_entity_poly.pdbx_seq_one_letter_code
_entity_poly.pdbx_strand_id
1 'polypeptide(L)' 'EYAVVVDPDTLEPAGHPTPGRDLRVLGACRFGRARLIDNLGVVAR' A
#
# COMPACT_ATOMS: atom_id res chain seq x y z
N GLU A 1 7.56 -3.53 -10.45
CA GLU A 1 7.27 -4.05 -9.09
C GLU A 1 7.20 -2.88 -8.14
N TYR A 2 6.35 -2.95 -7.11
CA TYR A 2 6.20 -1.87 -6.13
C TYR A 2 5.77 -2.43 -4.78
N ALA A 3 6.12 -1.71 -3.73
CA ALA A 3 5.59 -1.86 -2.38
C ALA A 3 5.45 -0.44 -1.81
N VAL A 4 4.22 0.03 -1.64
CA VAL A 4 3.94 1.43 -1.27
C VAL A 4 2.79 1.50 -0.28
N VAL A 5 2.86 2.45 0.64
CA VAL A 5 1.76 2.81 1.53
C VAL A 5 1.09 4.04 0.96
N VAL A 6 -0.23 4.02 0.81
CA VAL A 6 -1.02 5.09 0.19
C VAL A 6 -2.21 5.48 1.05
N ASP A 7 -2.72 6.69 0.83
CA ASP A 7 -4.07 7.04 1.24
C ASP A 7 -5.09 6.17 0.46
N PRO A 8 -6.11 5.58 1.12
CA PRO A 8 -7.02 4.65 0.47
C PRO A 8 -7.99 5.32 -0.51
N ASP A 9 -8.23 6.62 -0.37
CA ASP A 9 -9.18 7.39 -1.20
C ASP A 9 -8.48 8.04 -2.39
N THR A 10 -7.25 8.53 -2.21
CA THR A 10 -6.49 9.22 -3.28
C THR A 10 -5.46 8.35 -3.98
N LEU A 11 -5.04 7.24 -3.36
CA LEU A 11 -3.91 6.39 -3.77
C LEU A 11 -2.57 7.13 -3.88
N GLU A 12 -2.48 8.35 -3.35
CA GLU A 12 -1.23 9.08 -3.25
C GLU A 12 -0.34 8.45 -2.16
N PRO A 13 0.99 8.42 -2.34
CA PRO A 13 1.90 7.92 -1.32
C PRO A 13 1.66 8.61 0.03
N ALA A 14 1.47 7.81 1.07
CA ALA A 14 1.33 8.31 2.42
C ALA A 14 2.69 8.89 2.85
N GLY A 15 2.79 10.22 2.92
CA GLY A 15 4.00 10.92 3.35
C GLY A 15 4.29 10.69 4.83
N HIS A 16 3.79 11.57 5.70
CA HIS A 16 3.88 11.42 7.15
C HIS A 16 2.49 11.05 7.69
N PRO A 17 2.25 9.76 7.98
CA PRO A 17 0.94 9.33 8.45
C PRO A 17 0.63 9.95 9.80
N THR A 18 -0.56 10.53 9.94
CA THR A 18 -1.09 10.90 11.26
C THR A 18 -1.45 9.62 12.01
N PRO A 19 -1.06 9.44 13.30
CA PRO A 19 -1.48 8.30 14.09
C PRO A 19 -2.99 8.11 14.08
N GLY A 20 -3.44 6.85 13.97
CA GLY A 20 -4.85 6.49 13.87
C GLY A 20 -5.45 6.63 12.47
N ARG A 21 -4.72 7.12 11.47
CA ARG A 21 -5.21 7.21 10.09
C ARG A 21 -5.21 5.84 9.42
N ASP A 22 -6.30 5.51 8.73
CA ASP A 22 -6.40 4.35 7.85
C ASP A 22 -5.60 4.58 6.57
N LEU A 23 -4.77 3.61 6.22
CA LEU A 23 -3.91 3.59 5.04
C LEU A 23 -4.01 2.24 4.34
N ARG A 24 -3.49 2.17 3.11
CA ARG A 24 -3.39 0.92 2.37
C ARG A 24 -1.97 0.63 1.92
N VAL A 25 -1.51 -0.59 2.17
CA VAL A 25 -0.29 -1.13 1.56
C VAL A 25 -0.68 -1.74 0.22
N LEU A 26 0.00 -1.35 -0.85
CA LEU A 26 -0.15 -1.93 -2.18
C LEU A 26 1.16 -2.62 -2.55
N GLY A 27 1.06 -3.89 -2.94
CA GLY A 27 2.19 -4.70 -3.38
C GLY A 27 1.98 -5.23 -4.78
N ALA A 28 3.04 -5.23 -5.56
CA ALA A 28 3.13 -6.03 -6.78
C ALA A 28 4.52 -6.66 -6.87
N CYS A 29 4.52 -7.96 -7.13
CA CYS A 29 5.73 -8.72 -7.41
C CYS A 29 5.54 -9.62 -8.64
N ARG A 30 6.65 -9.98 -9.27
CA ARG A 30 6.67 -10.99 -10.33
C ARG A 30 7.26 -12.28 -9.80
N PHE A 31 6.54 -13.38 -9.99
CA PHE A 31 6.97 -14.72 -9.66
C PHE A 31 7.01 -15.56 -10.94
N GLY A 32 8.20 -15.71 -11.52
CA GLY A 32 8.39 -16.32 -12.84
C GLY A 32 7.64 -15.53 -13.92
N ARG A 33 6.63 -16.16 -14.54
CA ARG A 33 5.77 -15.55 -15.56
C ARG A 33 4.50 -14.91 -14.99
N ALA A 34 4.18 -15.16 -13.72
CA ALA A 34 3.01 -14.59 -13.08
C ALA A 34 3.34 -13.23 -12.46
N ARG A 35 2.43 -12.27 -12.59
CA ARG A 35 2.48 -11.01 -11.83
C ARG A 35 1.38 -11.06 -10.78
N LEU A 36 1.79 -11.05 -9.52
CA LEU A 36 0.91 -11.07 -8.37
C LEU A 36 0.75 -9.65 -7.86
N ILE A 37 -0.47 -9.30 -7.48
CA ILE A 37 -0.79 -8.06 -6.79
C ILE A 37 -1.57 -8.41 -5.54
N ASP A 38 -1.32 -7.66 -4.48
CA ASP A 38 -2.10 -7.78 -3.25
C ASP A 38 -2.14 -6.43 -2.53
N ASN A 39 -3.06 -6.29 -1.59
CA ASN A 39 -3.19 -5.11 -0.76
C ASN A 39 -3.59 -5.46 0.67
N LEU A 40 -3.28 -4.56 1.60
CA LEU A 40 -3.61 -4.73 3.01
C LEU A 40 -4.03 -3.38 3.61
N GLY A 41 -5.15 -3.35 4.33
CA GLY A 41 -5.54 -2.20 5.15
C GLY A 41 -4.68 -2.15 6.42
N VAL A 42 -4.14 -0.97 6.75
CA VAL A 42 -3.31 -0.75 7.93
C VAL A 42 -3.67 0.56 8.61
N VAL A 43 -3.44 0.66 9.92
CA VAL A 43 -3.65 1.89 10.69
C VAL A 43 -2.30 2.43 11.13
N ALA A 44 -2.05 3.72 10.88
CA ALA A 44 -0.85 4.40 11.34
C ALA A 44 -0.77 4.39 12.87
N ARG A 45 0.42 4.08 13.40
CA ARG A 45 0.68 4.12 14.85
C ARG A 45 1.35 5.43 15.25
#